data_AF-A0A8T3B8U2-F1
#
_entry.id   AF-A0A8T3B8U2-F1
#
_cell.length_a   1.000
_cell.length_b   1.000
_cell.length_c   1.000
_cell.angle_alpha   90.00
_cell.angle_beta   90.00
_cell.angle_gamma   90.00
#
_symmetry.space_group_name_H-M   'P 1'
#
loop_
_entity.id
_entity.type
_entity.pdbx_description
1 polymer ?
#
loop_
_entity_poly.entity_id
_entity_poly.type
_entity_poly.pdbx_seq_one_letter_code
_entity_poly.pdbx_strand_id
1 'polypeptide(L)'
;MEKYFKKISQSSNKTNKKVEEQSSKRIRMEIESSRNQEVDLENLPSDPGLRIPIYEFSPNIQDQVSRAYLQRGPFQPHIHKFSKTKFGAKDRRFNVAWFDKYYNWLEYNICKDKAYCLYCYLFKAVGRGNEDDDAFNKNGFSNWKKSNRFELHVGSHNSAHNIARRNCEDLINQSQHIGFMFKKGEAFTLLVLNRKVSVLIF
;
A
#
# COMPACT_ATOMS: atom_id res chain seq x y z
N MET A 1 52.68 52.16 13.19
CA MET A 1 51.55 53.11 13.08
C MET A 1 50.26 52.32 13.04
N GLU A 2 49.29 52.74 13.84
CA GLU A 2 48.01 52.11 14.16
C GLU A 2 47.08 51.87 12.95
N LYS A 3 46.09 50.94 13.07
CA LYS A 3 44.66 51.30 13.28
C LYS A 3 43.71 50.08 13.29
N TYR A 4 43.06 49.92 14.45
CA TYR A 4 41.66 49.50 14.77
C TYR A 4 40.89 48.48 13.93
N PHE A 5 40.29 47.49 14.62
CA PHE A 5 38.91 47.06 14.36
C PHE A 5 38.06 46.91 15.63
N LYS A 6 36.82 47.38 15.50
CA LYS A 6 35.82 47.74 16.52
C LYS A 6 34.97 46.52 16.90
N LYS A 7 34.63 46.41 18.19
CA LYS A 7 33.73 45.40 18.78
C LYS A 7 32.27 45.75 18.45
N ILE A 8 31.48 44.79 17.94
CA ILE A 8 30.01 44.92 17.80
C ILE A 8 29.30 43.90 18.71
N SER A 9 28.23 44.39 19.31
CA SER A 9 27.52 43.99 20.50
C SER A 9 26.41 42.95 20.29
N GLN A 10 26.15 42.23 21.38
CA GLN A 10 25.07 41.29 21.64
C GLN A 10 23.70 42.00 21.65
N SER A 11 22.84 41.80 20.65
CA SER A 11 21.40 42.16 20.75
C SER A 11 20.46 41.36 19.82
N SER A 12 21.00 40.64 18.83
CA SER A 12 20.21 39.94 17.80
C SER A 12 19.75 38.51 18.14
N ASN A 13 20.12 37.95 19.29
CA ASN A 13 19.94 36.51 19.56
C ASN A 13 18.64 36.09 20.27
N LYS A 14 17.80 37.03 20.75
CA LYS A 14 16.57 36.71 21.52
C LYS A 14 15.32 36.60 20.65
N THR A 15 15.23 37.37 19.57
CA THR A 15 14.08 37.39 18.65
C THR A 15 14.11 36.23 17.66
N ASN A 16 15.29 35.82 17.16
CA ASN A 16 15.41 34.69 16.22
C ASN A 16 15.03 33.34 16.84
N LYS A 17 15.39 33.08 18.11
CA LYS A 17 15.03 31.82 18.79
C LYS A 17 13.52 31.62 18.94
N LYS A 18 12.77 32.70 19.17
CA LYS A 18 11.32 32.64 19.43
C LYS A 18 10.50 32.35 18.17
N VAL A 19 10.97 32.86 17.02
CA VAL A 19 10.35 32.66 15.70
C VAL A 19 10.62 31.24 15.18
N GLU A 20 11.84 30.73 15.35
CA GLU A 20 12.19 29.35 14.98
C GLU A 20 11.42 28.31 15.80
N GLU A 21 11.23 28.55 17.09
CA GLU A 21 10.50 27.63 17.98
C GLU A 21 8.98 27.62 17.71
N GLN A 22 8.41 28.77 17.30
CA GLN A 22 7.01 28.84 16.89
C GLN A 22 6.76 28.19 15.53
N SER A 23 7.67 28.38 14.57
CA SER A 23 7.62 27.72 13.26
C SER A 23 7.73 26.20 13.39
N SER A 24 8.66 25.71 14.22
CA SER A 24 8.84 24.27 14.46
C SER A 24 7.70 23.64 15.27
N LYS A 25 7.02 24.39 16.15
CA LYS A 25 5.76 23.94 16.78
C LYS A 25 4.62 23.83 15.77
N ARG A 26 4.51 24.78 14.83
CA ARG A 26 3.48 24.75 13.77
C ARG A 26 3.68 23.59 12.81
N ILE A 27 4.93 23.37 12.38
CA ILE A 27 5.32 22.23 11.55
C ILE A 27 5.08 20.91 12.28
N ARG A 28 5.37 20.81 13.59
CA ARG A 28 5.04 19.61 14.38
C ARG A 28 3.54 19.37 14.44
N MET A 29 2.72 20.40 14.66
CA MET A 29 1.26 20.27 14.70
C MET A 29 0.65 19.88 13.34
N GLU A 30 1.18 20.39 12.22
CA GLU A 30 0.78 19.96 10.87
C GLU A 30 1.21 18.51 10.58
N ILE A 31 2.41 18.11 11.02
CA ILE A 31 2.88 16.73 10.89
C ILE A 31 2.07 15.77 11.78
N GLU A 32 1.74 16.15 13.03
CA GLU A 32 0.86 15.39 13.92
C GLU A 32 -0.57 15.30 13.34
N SER A 33 -1.07 16.39 12.75
CA SER A 33 -2.39 16.43 12.10
C SER A 33 -2.45 15.51 10.88
N SER A 34 -1.38 15.41 10.09
CA SER A 34 -1.27 14.46 8.98
C SER A 34 -1.03 13.01 9.43
N ARG A 35 -0.41 12.79 10.60
CA ARG A 35 -0.26 11.45 11.21
C ARG A 35 -1.55 10.90 11.80
N ASN A 36 -2.51 11.77 12.13
CA ASN A 36 -3.80 11.42 12.74
C ASN A 36 -4.97 11.39 11.75
N GLN A 37 -4.73 11.42 10.43
CA GLN A 37 -5.77 11.00 9.49
C GLN A 37 -5.97 9.50 9.64
N GLU A 38 -6.98 9.12 10.44
CA GLU A 38 -7.57 7.79 10.37
C GLU A 38 -7.91 7.52 8.90
N VAL A 39 -7.16 6.60 8.28
CA VAL A 39 -7.51 6.15 6.93
C VAL A 39 -8.74 5.30 7.06
N ASP A 40 -9.81 5.76 6.43
CA ASP A 40 -11.04 5.01 6.30
C ASP A 40 -10.76 3.75 5.45
N LEU A 41 -10.45 2.66 6.14
CA LEU A 41 -10.13 1.38 5.53
C LEU A 41 -11.33 0.85 4.74
N GLU A 42 -12.57 1.14 5.14
CA GLU A 42 -13.80 0.68 4.50
C GLU A 42 -14.03 1.38 3.16
N ASN A 43 -13.65 2.65 3.05
CA ASN A 43 -13.84 3.46 1.83
C ASN A 43 -12.61 3.56 0.92
N LEU A 44 -11.61 2.68 1.09
CA LEU A 44 -10.47 2.60 0.15
C LEU A 44 -10.93 2.25 -1.28
N PRO A 45 -10.42 2.94 -2.32
CA PRO A 45 -10.86 2.75 -3.70
C PRO A 45 -10.45 1.38 -4.27
N SER A 46 -11.43 0.59 -4.72
CA SER A 46 -11.16 -0.70 -5.34
C SER A 46 -10.52 -0.59 -6.72
N ASP A 47 -10.84 0.42 -7.53
CA ASP A 47 -10.25 0.56 -8.86
C ASP A 47 -8.75 0.93 -8.76
N PRO A 48 -7.83 0.14 -9.37
CA PRO A 48 -6.39 0.34 -9.25
C PRO A 48 -5.90 1.72 -9.72
N GLY A 49 -6.60 2.40 -10.63
CA GLY A 49 -6.18 3.72 -11.09
C GLY A 49 -6.71 4.88 -10.26
N LEU A 50 -7.50 4.62 -9.22
CA LEU A 50 -7.90 5.59 -8.20
C LEU A 50 -7.09 5.43 -6.90
N ARG A 51 -6.26 4.40 -6.80
CA ARG A 51 -5.47 4.13 -5.61
C ARG A 51 -4.29 5.08 -5.48
N ILE A 52 -4.02 5.47 -4.25
CA ILE A 52 -2.80 6.17 -3.86
C ILE A 52 -1.68 5.12 -3.70
N PRO A 53 -0.44 5.38 -4.12
CA PRO A 53 0.68 4.47 -3.89
C PRO A 53 0.90 4.16 -2.39
N ILE A 54 1.21 2.91 -2.05
CA ILE A 54 1.33 2.46 -0.65
C ILE A 54 2.36 3.28 0.15
N TYR A 55 3.48 3.69 -0.47
CA TYR A 55 4.52 4.45 0.21
C TYR A 55 4.10 5.89 0.62
N GLU A 56 2.99 6.41 0.08
CA GLU A 56 2.47 7.74 0.43
C GLU A 56 1.67 7.72 1.75
N PHE A 57 1.25 6.54 2.19
CA PHE A 57 0.65 6.36 3.50
C PHE A 57 1.72 6.36 4.60
N SER A 58 1.36 6.78 5.82
CA SER A 58 2.29 6.73 6.97
C SER A 58 2.71 5.27 7.25
N PRO A 59 3.98 4.99 7.64
CA PRO A 59 4.47 3.62 7.84
C PRO A 59 3.58 2.75 8.75
N ASN A 60 2.99 3.34 9.79
CA ASN A 60 2.12 2.64 10.75
C ASN A 60 0.78 2.16 10.17
N ILE A 61 0.34 2.71 9.02
CA ILE A 61 -0.95 2.37 8.38
C ILE A 61 -0.77 1.61 7.06
N GLN A 62 0.43 1.57 6.48
CA GLN A 62 0.70 0.88 5.21
C GLN A 62 0.27 -0.59 5.25
N ASP A 63 0.61 -1.29 6.33
CA ASP A 63 0.21 -2.68 6.55
C ASP A 63 -1.31 -2.83 6.67
N GLN A 64 -1.99 -1.88 7.32
CA GLN A 64 -3.45 -1.92 7.49
C GLN A 64 -4.16 -1.74 6.15
N VAL A 65 -3.73 -0.76 5.35
CA VAL A 65 -4.22 -0.51 3.99
C VAL A 65 -3.94 -1.72 3.09
N SER A 66 -2.74 -2.29 3.17
CA SER A 66 -2.36 -3.46 2.38
C SER A 66 -3.21 -4.68 2.73
N ARG A 67 -3.47 -4.91 4.02
CA ARG A 67 -4.38 -5.96 4.50
C ARG A 67 -5.80 -5.76 3.98
N ALA A 68 -6.32 -4.53 4.02
CA ALA A 68 -7.66 -4.22 3.54
C ALA A 68 -7.82 -4.56 2.05
N TYR A 69 -6.84 -4.21 1.22
CA TYR A 69 -6.83 -4.60 -0.19
C TYR A 69 -6.70 -6.12 -0.40
N LEU A 70 -5.83 -6.80 0.35
CA LEU A 70 -5.67 -8.25 0.25
C LEU A 70 -6.93 -9.02 0.66
N GLN A 71 -7.64 -8.55 1.68
CA GLN A 71 -8.92 -9.13 2.13
C GLN A 71 -10.02 -8.99 1.08
N ARG A 72 -10.06 -7.86 0.36
CA ARG A 72 -11.01 -7.65 -0.75
C ARG A 72 -10.64 -8.43 -2.00
N GLY A 73 -9.35 -8.61 -2.23
CA GLY A 73 -8.82 -9.23 -3.45
C GLY A 73 -8.74 -8.27 -4.64
N PRO A 74 -8.32 -8.78 -5.80
CA PRO A 74 -8.10 -7.97 -6.99
C PRO A 74 -9.40 -7.42 -7.57
N PHE A 75 -9.36 -6.19 -8.09
CA PHE A 75 -10.52 -5.59 -8.75
C PHE A 75 -10.75 -6.18 -10.16
N GLN A 76 -11.75 -7.06 -10.27
CA GLN A 76 -12.07 -7.86 -11.45
C GLN A 76 -13.52 -7.65 -11.92
N PRO A 77 -13.80 -6.62 -12.73
CA PRO A 77 -15.16 -6.30 -13.18
C PRO A 77 -15.62 -7.26 -14.29
N HIS A 78 -16.10 -8.46 -13.93
CA HIS A 78 -16.51 -9.51 -14.88
C HIS A 78 -17.68 -9.11 -15.81
N ILE A 79 -18.60 -8.27 -15.32
CA ILE A 79 -19.81 -7.84 -16.05
C ILE A 79 -19.53 -6.59 -16.93
N HIS A 80 -18.29 -6.10 -16.96
CA HIS A 80 -17.92 -4.92 -17.73
C HIS A 80 -17.81 -5.19 -19.24
N LYS A 81 -18.22 -4.20 -20.06
CA LYS A 81 -18.05 -4.25 -21.51
C LYS A 81 -16.67 -3.72 -21.91
N PHE A 82 -15.71 -4.63 -22.02
CA PHE A 82 -14.34 -4.30 -22.42
C PHE A 82 -14.24 -3.71 -23.83
N SER A 83 -13.58 -2.56 -23.91
CA SER A 83 -13.34 -1.81 -25.15
C SER A 83 -12.47 -2.59 -26.14
N LYS A 84 -12.76 -2.43 -27.43
CA LYS A 84 -11.93 -2.96 -28.50
C LYS A 84 -10.98 -1.88 -28.98
N THR A 85 -9.72 -2.25 -29.11
CA THR A 85 -8.66 -1.40 -29.62
C THR A 85 -8.05 -2.04 -30.86
N LYS A 86 -7.70 -1.23 -31.88
CA LYS A 86 -7.08 -1.73 -33.10
C LYS A 86 -5.64 -2.16 -32.86
N PHE A 87 -5.30 -3.39 -33.24
CA PHE A 87 -3.94 -3.92 -33.25
C PHE A 87 -3.58 -4.38 -34.67
N GLY A 88 -3.08 -3.43 -35.47
CA GLY A 88 -2.91 -3.64 -36.92
C GLY A 88 -4.27 -3.82 -37.58
N ALA A 89 -4.45 -4.93 -38.31
CA ALA A 89 -5.70 -5.23 -39.01
C ALA A 89 -6.79 -5.89 -38.13
N LYS A 90 -6.49 -6.23 -36.88
CA LYS A 90 -7.43 -6.95 -35.99
C LYS A 90 -7.77 -6.12 -34.76
N ASP A 91 -9.05 -6.07 -34.43
CA ASP A 91 -9.51 -5.54 -33.15
C ASP A 91 -9.25 -6.56 -32.05
N ARG A 92 -8.75 -6.08 -30.91
CA ARG A 92 -8.53 -6.90 -29.72
C ARG A 92 -9.03 -6.17 -28.50
N ARG A 93 -9.36 -6.93 -27.46
CA ARG A 93 -9.81 -6.43 -26.16
C ARG A 93 -9.25 -7.32 -25.06
N PHE A 94 -9.37 -6.84 -23.83
CA PHE A 94 -9.17 -7.67 -22.65
C PHE A 94 -10.09 -8.91 -22.70
N ASN A 95 -9.53 -10.09 -22.38
CA ASN A 95 -10.30 -11.33 -22.31
C ASN A 95 -10.67 -11.62 -20.85
N VAL A 96 -11.97 -11.68 -20.56
CA VAL A 96 -12.51 -11.89 -19.20
C VAL A 96 -12.03 -13.22 -18.59
N ALA A 97 -11.82 -14.26 -19.40
CA ALA A 97 -11.31 -15.55 -18.92
C ALA A 97 -9.89 -15.45 -18.31
N TRP A 98 -9.17 -14.34 -18.52
CA TRP A 98 -7.92 -14.09 -17.81
C TRP A 98 -8.13 -13.83 -16.32
N PHE A 99 -9.30 -13.32 -15.89
CA PHE A 99 -9.61 -13.25 -14.47
C PHE A 99 -9.66 -14.64 -13.85
N ASP A 100 -10.36 -15.60 -14.46
CA ASP A 100 -10.38 -16.97 -13.92
C ASP A 100 -8.98 -17.59 -13.87
N LYS A 101 -8.16 -17.36 -14.90
CA LYS A 101 -6.80 -17.90 -14.97
C LYS A 101 -5.84 -17.25 -13.96
N TYR A 102 -5.99 -15.95 -13.71
CA TYR A 102 -5.09 -15.14 -12.87
C TYR A 102 -5.86 -14.51 -11.70
N TYR A 103 -6.77 -15.29 -11.11
CA TYR A 103 -7.81 -14.84 -10.18
C TYR A 103 -7.27 -14.14 -8.94
N ASN A 104 -6.06 -14.49 -8.52
CA ASN A 104 -5.47 -14.05 -7.28
C ASN A 104 -4.74 -12.70 -7.37
N TRP A 105 -4.44 -12.21 -8.58
CA TRP A 105 -3.62 -10.99 -8.72
C TRP A 105 -4.01 -10.04 -9.84
N LEU A 106 -4.66 -10.53 -10.90
CA LEU A 106 -4.92 -9.72 -12.09
C LEU A 106 -6.05 -8.73 -11.80
N GLU A 107 -5.74 -7.45 -11.97
CA GLU A 107 -6.69 -6.34 -11.81
C GLU A 107 -6.92 -5.63 -13.14
N TYR A 108 -8.03 -4.91 -13.25
CA TYR A 108 -8.33 -4.13 -14.43
C TYR A 108 -8.89 -2.76 -14.07
N ASN A 109 -8.32 -1.70 -14.66
CA ASN A 109 -8.87 -0.36 -14.59
C ASN A 109 -9.83 -0.13 -15.76
N ILE A 110 -11.08 0.20 -15.45
CA ILE A 110 -12.14 0.42 -16.44
C ILE A 110 -11.86 1.65 -17.30
N CYS A 111 -11.50 2.77 -16.67
CA CYS A 111 -11.35 4.05 -17.35
C CYS A 111 -10.15 4.08 -18.32
N LYS A 112 -9.06 3.41 -17.95
CA LYS A 112 -7.79 3.39 -18.69
C LYS A 112 -7.68 2.22 -19.67
N ASP A 113 -8.62 1.27 -19.66
CA ASP A 113 -8.57 0.01 -20.42
C ASP A 113 -7.22 -0.71 -20.25
N LYS A 114 -6.82 -0.95 -18.99
CA LYS A 114 -5.49 -1.48 -18.65
C LYS A 114 -5.54 -2.49 -17.51
N ALA A 115 -4.71 -3.51 -17.62
CA ALA A 115 -4.49 -4.52 -16.61
C ALA A 115 -3.36 -4.15 -15.64
N TYR A 116 -3.53 -4.51 -14.38
CA TYR A 116 -2.61 -4.23 -13.27
C TYR A 116 -2.43 -5.49 -12.42
N CYS A 117 -1.48 -5.46 -11.49
CA CYS A 117 -1.20 -6.54 -10.56
C CYS A 117 -1.33 -6.05 -9.11
N LEU A 118 -2.25 -6.66 -8.36
CA LEU A 118 -2.49 -6.33 -6.95
C LEU A 118 -1.22 -6.48 -6.11
N TYR A 119 -0.53 -7.63 -6.20
CA TYR A 119 0.66 -7.88 -5.39
C TYR A 119 1.77 -6.87 -5.68
N CYS A 120 2.00 -6.53 -6.95
CA CYS A 120 3.02 -5.57 -7.33
C CYS A 120 2.67 -4.13 -6.94
N TYR A 121 1.38 -3.78 -6.92
CA TYR A 121 0.92 -2.51 -6.36
C TYR A 121 1.22 -2.43 -4.86
N LEU A 122 0.95 -3.50 -4.11
CA LEU A 122 1.14 -3.54 -2.66
C LEU A 122 2.61 -3.56 -2.23
N PHE A 123 3.42 -4.39 -2.88
CA PHE A 123 4.82 -4.62 -2.51
C PHE A 123 5.73 -4.39 -3.71
N LYS A 124 5.74 -3.15 -4.22
CA LYS A 124 6.66 -2.77 -5.30
C LYS A 124 8.08 -3.17 -4.94
N ALA A 125 8.69 -4.03 -5.76
CA ALA A 125 10.11 -4.35 -5.63
C ALA A 125 10.91 -3.10 -6.01
N VAL A 126 11.39 -2.36 -5.02
CA VAL A 126 12.30 -1.24 -5.25
C VAL A 126 13.61 -1.79 -5.83
N GLY A 127 14.00 -1.32 -7.02
CA GLY A 127 15.34 -1.56 -7.57
C GLY A 127 15.57 -2.85 -8.35
N ARG A 128 14.52 -3.61 -8.72
CA ARG A 128 14.65 -4.78 -9.62
C ARG A 128 13.73 -4.66 -10.82
N GLY A 129 14.05 -3.78 -11.76
CA GLY A 129 13.40 -3.79 -13.07
C GLY A 129 13.71 -2.57 -13.93
N ASN A 130 13.63 -2.75 -15.26
CA ASN A 130 13.64 -1.65 -16.22
C ASN A 130 12.24 -1.01 -16.29
N GLU A 131 12.08 0.13 -16.96
CA GLU A 131 10.75 0.79 -17.12
C GLU A 131 9.66 -0.14 -17.72
N ASP A 132 10.09 -1.15 -18.51
CA ASP A 132 9.24 -2.19 -19.07
C ASP A 132 8.71 -3.22 -18.04
N ASP A 133 9.35 -3.34 -16.87
CA ASP A 133 8.92 -4.23 -15.77
C ASP A 133 7.80 -3.61 -14.92
N ASP A 134 7.60 -2.29 -15.02
CA ASP A 134 6.53 -1.56 -14.33
C ASP A 134 5.19 -1.58 -15.11
N ALA A 135 5.08 -2.36 -16.19
CA ALA A 135 3.89 -2.44 -17.04
C ALA A 135 2.63 -2.86 -16.26
N PHE A 136 2.73 -3.77 -15.30
CA PHE A 136 1.59 -4.20 -14.48
C PHE A 136 1.43 -3.41 -13.17
N ASN A 137 2.28 -2.42 -12.91
CA ASN A 137 2.25 -1.64 -11.68
C ASN A 137 1.83 -0.20 -11.96
N LYS A 138 2.74 0.64 -12.46
CA LYS A 138 2.48 2.07 -12.65
C LYS A 138 1.73 2.35 -13.94
N ASN A 139 2.19 1.76 -15.04
CA ASN A 139 1.77 2.18 -16.37
C ASN A 139 0.49 1.48 -16.84
N GLY A 140 0.23 0.27 -16.33
CA GLY A 140 -0.84 -0.61 -16.75
C GLY A 140 -0.57 -1.26 -18.11
N PHE A 141 -0.98 -2.51 -18.26
CA PHE A 141 -0.79 -3.31 -19.46
C PHE A 141 -2.04 -3.30 -20.33
N SER A 142 -1.93 -2.91 -21.60
CA SER A 142 -3.04 -2.95 -22.56
C SER A 142 -2.70 -3.60 -23.90
N ASN A 143 -1.53 -4.24 -24.03
CA ASN A 143 -1.16 -4.91 -25.28
C ASN A 143 -1.81 -6.29 -25.39
N TRP A 144 -3.11 -6.33 -25.72
CA TRP A 144 -3.92 -7.54 -25.80
C TRP A 144 -3.43 -8.56 -26.85
N LYS A 145 -2.57 -8.16 -27.79
CA LYS A 145 -1.90 -9.08 -28.74
C LYS A 145 -0.85 -9.95 -28.05
N LYS A 146 -0.20 -9.46 -27.00
CA LYS A 146 0.90 -10.13 -26.28
C LYS A 146 0.42 -10.69 -24.94
N SER A 147 -0.66 -11.48 -24.93
CA SER A 147 -1.22 -12.04 -23.70
C SER A 147 -0.25 -12.95 -22.94
N ASN A 148 0.74 -13.56 -23.61
CA ASN A 148 1.82 -14.30 -22.95
C ASN A 148 2.63 -13.44 -21.95
N ARG A 149 2.51 -12.10 -22.01
CA ARG A 149 3.09 -11.18 -21.02
C ARG A 149 2.54 -11.40 -19.60
N PHE A 150 1.33 -11.92 -19.43
CA PHE A 150 0.83 -12.28 -18.09
C PHE A 150 1.65 -13.42 -17.48
N GLU A 151 1.97 -14.46 -18.26
CA GLU A 151 2.79 -15.60 -17.80
C GLU A 151 4.24 -15.18 -17.56
N LEU A 152 4.80 -14.36 -18.47
CA LEU A 152 6.15 -13.80 -18.29
C LEU A 152 6.24 -12.89 -17.06
N HIS A 153 5.18 -12.13 -16.76
CA HIS A 153 5.11 -11.30 -15.57
C HIS A 153 5.12 -12.13 -14.28
N VAL A 154 4.35 -13.22 -14.22
CA VAL A 154 4.44 -14.18 -13.11
C VAL A 154 5.86 -14.73 -13.02
N GLY A 155 6.44 -15.14 -14.15
CA GLY A 155 7.85 -15.52 -14.25
C GLY A 155 8.25 -16.67 -13.33
N SER A 156 9.54 -16.74 -12.99
CA SER A 156 10.09 -17.76 -12.09
C SER A 156 9.89 -17.41 -10.62
N HIS A 157 10.29 -18.32 -9.72
CA HIS A 157 10.16 -18.18 -8.26
C HIS A 157 10.75 -16.87 -7.69
N ASN A 158 11.77 -16.30 -8.35
CA ASN A 158 12.45 -15.06 -7.94
C ASN A 158 12.03 -13.83 -8.75
N SER A 159 10.95 -13.93 -9.52
CA SER A 159 10.37 -12.77 -10.20
C SER A 159 9.87 -11.73 -9.21
N ALA A 160 9.80 -10.47 -9.63
CA ALA A 160 9.25 -9.39 -8.80
C ALA A 160 7.82 -9.70 -8.35
N HIS A 161 7.01 -10.32 -9.22
CA HIS A 161 5.66 -10.78 -8.91
C HIS A 161 5.66 -11.80 -7.76
N ASN A 162 6.48 -12.86 -7.85
CA ASN A 162 6.48 -13.92 -6.84
C ASN A 162 7.10 -13.47 -5.51
N ILE A 163 8.04 -12.53 -5.53
CA ILE A 163 8.54 -11.87 -4.32
C ILE A 163 7.41 -11.07 -3.66
N ALA A 164 6.70 -10.24 -4.43
CA ALA A 164 5.58 -9.45 -3.93
C ALA A 164 4.44 -10.33 -3.40
N ARG A 165 4.13 -11.44 -4.09
CA ARG A 165 3.15 -12.45 -3.65
C ARG A 165 3.51 -13.03 -2.28
N ARG A 166 4.76 -13.46 -2.08
CA ARG A 166 5.22 -13.99 -0.79
C ARG A 166 5.11 -12.95 0.32
N ASN A 167 5.50 -11.70 0.05
CA ASN A 167 5.35 -10.62 1.03
C ASN A 167 3.88 -10.40 1.42
N CYS A 168 2.94 -10.52 0.47
CA CYS A 168 1.51 -10.47 0.77
C CYS A 168 1.07 -11.64 1.67
N GLU A 169 1.53 -12.86 1.36
CA GLU A 169 1.24 -14.05 2.16
C GLU A 169 1.78 -13.93 3.58
N ASP A 170 3.03 -13.48 3.73
CA ASP A 170 3.66 -13.23 5.01
C ASP A 170 2.90 -12.18 5.81
N LEU A 171 2.46 -11.09 5.17
CA LEU A 171 1.65 -10.06 5.81
C LEU A 171 0.36 -10.67 6.37
N ILE A 172 -0.41 -11.42 5.57
CA ILE A 172 -1.65 -12.07 6.01
C ILE A 172 -1.37 -13.06 7.16
N ASN A 173 -0.32 -13.87 7.06
CA ASN A 173 0.03 -14.85 8.08
C ASN A 173 0.38 -14.18 9.42
N GLN A 174 1.09 -13.04 9.41
CA GLN A 174 1.36 -12.26 10.62
C GLN A 174 0.07 -11.82 11.33
N SER A 175 -0.99 -11.43 10.61
CA SER A 175 -2.26 -11.09 11.26
C SER A 175 -2.93 -12.30 11.91
N GLN A 176 -2.82 -13.48 11.32
CA GLN A 176 -3.42 -14.69 11.89
C GLN A 176 -2.71 -15.08 13.19
N HIS A 177 -1.39 -14.96 13.24
CA HIS A 177 -0.62 -15.18 14.48
C HIS A 177 -1.00 -14.17 15.57
N ILE A 178 -1.09 -12.89 15.23
CA ILE A 178 -1.47 -11.85 16.19
C ILE A 178 -2.90 -12.08 16.70
N GLY A 179 -3.86 -12.33 15.80
CA GLY A 179 -5.25 -12.62 16.16
C GLY A 179 -5.39 -13.89 17.01
N PHE A 180 -4.60 -14.93 16.72
CA PHE A 180 -4.55 -16.14 17.53
C PHE A 180 -4.02 -15.87 18.95
N MET A 181 -2.96 -15.06 19.08
CA MET A 181 -2.41 -14.69 20.39
C MET A 181 -3.40 -13.85 21.22
N PHE A 182 -4.12 -12.92 20.59
CA PHE A 182 -5.17 -12.15 21.27
C PHE A 182 -6.35 -13.01 21.72
N LYS A 183 -6.87 -13.90 20.86
CA LYS A 183 -7.93 -14.85 21.24
C LYS A 183 -7.51 -15.76 22.39
N LYS A 184 -6.25 -16.21 22.39
CA LYS A 184 -5.69 -17.02 23.48
C LYS A 184 -5.56 -16.20 24.78
N GLY A 185 -5.19 -14.93 24.67
CA GLY A 185 -5.14 -13.99 25.80
C GLY A 185 -6.51 -13.69 26.41
N GLU A 186 -7.53 -13.43 25.58
CA GLU A 186 -8.92 -13.22 26.01
C GLU A 186 -9.54 -14.47 26.63
N ALA A 187 -9.29 -15.65 26.04
CA ALA A 187 -9.71 -16.92 26.62
C ALA A 187 -9.03 -17.17 27.98
N PHE A 188 -7.75 -16.80 28.12
CA PHE A 188 -7.02 -16.91 29.38
C PHE A 188 -7.54 -15.94 30.44
N THR A 189 -7.81 -14.69 30.10
CA THR A 189 -8.38 -13.70 31.04
C THR A 189 -9.79 -14.09 31.47
N LEU A 190 -10.64 -14.57 30.56
CA LEU A 190 -11.98 -15.08 30.91
C LEU A 190 -11.91 -16.31 31.84
N LEU A 191 -10.98 -17.25 31.60
CA LEU A 191 -10.77 -18.40 32.49
C LEU A 191 -10.27 -17.98 33.88
N VAL A 192 -9.39 -16.97 33.96
CA VAL A 192 -8.87 -16.45 35.24
C VAL A 192 -9.96 -15.68 36.00
N LEU A 193 -10.80 -14.90 35.32
CA LEU A 193 -11.93 -14.20 35.93
C LEU A 193 -12.98 -15.19 36.45
N ASN A 194 -13.35 -16.20 35.66
CA ASN A 194 -14.31 -17.22 36.09
C ASN A 194 -13.80 -18.05 37.28
N ARG A 195 -12.50 -18.34 37.35
CA ARG A 195 -11.88 -18.98 38.52
C ARG A 195 -11.87 -18.10 39.77
N LYS A 196 -11.72 -16.77 39.63
CA LYS A 196 -11.81 -15.84 40.77
C LYS A 196 -13.24 -15.70 41.28
N VAL A 197 -14.24 -15.69 40.40
CA VAL A 197 -15.66 -15.63 40.79
C VAL A 197 -16.10 -16.91 41.53
N SER A 198 -15.64 -18.10 41.11
CA SER A 198 -15.93 -19.36 41.82
C SER A 198 -15.32 -19.48 43.23
N VAL A 199 -14.27 -18.72 43.53
CA VAL A 199 -13.59 -18.75 44.85
C VAL A 199 -14.18 -17.72 45.83
N LEU A 200 -15.02 -16.79 45.36
CA LEU A 200 -15.67 -15.75 46.17
C LEU A 200 -17.12 -16.10 46.58
N ILE A 201 -17.58 -17.33 46.35
CA ILE A 201 -18.95 -17.81 46.67
C ILE A 201 -18.98 -18.79 47.87
N PHE A 202 -17.89 -18.91 48.65
CA PHE A 202 -17.89 -19.65 49.92
C PHE A 202 -17.38 -18.81 51.08
#